data_AF-A0A536Z456-F1
#
_entry.id   AF-A0A536Z456-F1
#
_cell.length_a   1.000
_cell.length_b   1.000
_cell.length_c   1.000
_cell.angle_alpha   90.00
_cell.angle_beta   90.00
_cell.angle_gamma   90.00
#
_symmetry.space_group_name_H-M   'P 1'
#
loop_
_entity.id
_entity.type
_entity.pdbx_description
1 polymer ?
#
loop_
_entity_poly.entity_id
_entity_poly.type
_entity_poly.pdbx_seq_one_letter_code
_entity_poly.pdbx_strand_id
1 'polypeptide(L)'
;AKGVDDVLCMSVNDAFVMGAWAKDQKASGKVRMMADGSGAYTKALGLELDLMARGLGVRCQRFSALIEDGVVKKLNIEAPGKYEVSGAETMLQQLV
;
A
#
# COMPACT_ATOMS: atom_id res chain seq x y z
N ALA A 1 6.86 -18.30 -6.81
CA ALA A 1 6.23 -17.00 -7.08
C ALA A 1 5.28 -17.15 -8.26
N LYS A 2 4.05 -16.60 -8.22
CA LYS A 2 3.10 -16.62 -9.35
C LYS A 2 3.44 -15.50 -10.38
N GLY A 3 4.70 -15.40 -10.80
CA GLY A 3 5.14 -14.37 -11.75
C GLY A 3 5.23 -12.93 -11.22
N VAL A 4 5.13 -12.70 -9.92
CA VAL A 4 5.34 -11.38 -9.30
C VAL A 4 6.79 -11.26 -8.82
N ASP A 5 7.46 -10.18 -9.23
CA ASP A 5 8.86 -9.90 -8.86
C ASP A 5 9.00 -9.38 -7.42
N ASP A 6 8.16 -8.43 -7.03
CA ASP A 6 8.19 -7.74 -5.74
C ASP A 6 6.79 -7.59 -5.14
N VAL A 7 6.65 -7.74 -3.83
CA VAL A 7 5.47 -7.31 -3.06
C VAL A 7 5.85 -6.08 -2.24
N LEU A 8 5.14 -4.99 -2.44
CA LEU A 8 5.41 -3.72 -1.78
C LEU A 8 4.25 -3.36 -0.84
N CYS A 9 4.57 -2.83 0.33
CA CYS A 9 3.60 -2.17 1.21
C CYS A 9 4.01 -0.71 1.35
N MET A 10 3.18 0.22 0.91
CA MET A 10 3.44 1.64 1.04
C MET A 10 2.55 2.29 2.10
N SER A 11 3.05 3.34 2.75
CA SER A 11 2.27 4.17 3.67
C SER A 11 2.78 5.61 3.67
N VAL A 12 1.90 6.54 4.05
CA VAL A 12 2.26 7.91 4.43
C VAL A 12 2.87 7.88 5.84
N ASN A 13 4.11 7.40 5.89
CA ASN A 13 4.97 7.32 7.07
C ASN A 13 6.43 7.52 6.62
N ASP A 14 7.29 7.98 7.53
CA ASP A 14 8.72 8.06 7.27
C ASP A 14 9.38 6.66 7.22
N ALA A 15 10.59 6.62 6.67
CA ALA A 15 11.34 5.38 6.48
C ALA A 15 11.77 4.70 7.79
N PHE A 16 11.94 5.43 8.88
CA PHE A 16 12.33 4.85 10.17
C PHE A 16 11.17 4.05 10.76
N VAL A 17 9.95 4.62 10.73
CA VAL A 17 8.73 3.92 11.13
C VAL A 17 8.48 2.71 10.25
N MET A 18 8.57 2.86 8.92
CA MET A 18 8.38 1.74 8.00
C MET A 18 9.41 0.63 8.21
N GLY A 19 10.67 0.96 8.49
CA GLY A 19 11.73 0.00 8.80
C GLY A 19 11.52 -0.73 10.13
N ALA A 20 11.13 -0.01 11.18
CA ALA A 20 10.78 -0.62 12.46
C ALA A 20 9.57 -1.55 12.34
N TRP A 21 8.54 -1.13 11.59
CA TRP A 21 7.35 -1.94 11.34
C TRP A 21 7.67 -3.21 10.52
N ALA A 22 8.57 -3.10 9.53
CA ALA A 22 9.06 -4.26 8.77
C ALA A 22 9.70 -5.31 9.69
N LYS A 23 10.53 -4.86 10.65
CA LYS A 23 11.22 -5.73 11.61
C LYS A 23 10.21 -6.41 12.55
N ASP A 24 9.28 -5.63 13.10
CA ASP A 24 8.25 -6.11 14.02
C ASP A 24 7.37 -7.19 13.37
N GLN A 25 6.93 -6.96 12.13
CA GLN A 25 6.09 -7.88 11.36
C GLN A 25 6.87 -9.01 10.67
N LYS A 26 8.20 -9.08 10.84
CA LYS A 26 9.07 -10.07 10.19
C LYS A 26 8.88 -10.10 8.66
N ALA A 27 8.74 -8.91 8.07
CA ALA A 27 8.43 -8.69 6.66
C ALA A 27 9.68 -8.75 5.75
N SER A 28 10.88 -8.64 6.32
CA SER A 28 12.15 -8.61 5.57
C SER A 28 12.29 -9.81 4.63
N GLY A 29 12.61 -9.53 3.36
CA GLY A 29 12.74 -10.55 2.31
C GLY A 29 11.41 -11.09 1.76
N LYS A 30 10.26 -10.59 2.24
CA LYS A 30 8.93 -11.00 1.79
C LYS A 30 8.10 -9.83 1.27
N VAL A 31 8.12 -8.71 1.98
CA VAL A 31 7.41 -7.48 1.64
C VAL A 31 8.36 -6.30 1.79
N ARG A 32 8.52 -5.51 0.74
CA ARG A 32 9.30 -4.27 0.76
C ARG A 32 8.43 -3.13 1.29
N MET A 33 8.76 -2.64 2.48
CA MET A 33 8.05 -1.52 3.13
C MET A 33 8.55 -0.19 2.55
N MET A 34 7.70 0.52 1.80
CA MET A 34 8.00 1.75 1.08
C MET A 34 7.43 2.97 1.82
N ALA A 35 8.29 3.93 2.12
CA ALA A 35 7.89 5.17 2.79
C ALA A 35 7.49 6.26 1.78
N ASP A 36 6.28 6.80 1.92
CA ASP A 36 5.82 8.03 1.26
C ASP A 36 5.60 9.11 2.33
N GLY A 37 6.64 9.42 3.10
CA GLY A 37 6.52 10.23 4.32
C GLY A 37 6.01 11.67 4.09
N SER A 38 6.14 12.20 2.88
CA SER A 38 5.58 13.51 2.49
C SER A 38 4.18 13.40 1.89
N GLY A 39 3.68 12.19 1.61
CA GLY A 39 2.40 11.95 0.92
C GLY A 39 2.42 12.35 -0.56
N ALA A 40 3.57 12.70 -1.13
CA ALA A 40 3.66 13.23 -2.49
C ALA A 40 3.23 12.20 -3.54
N TYR A 41 3.58 10.93 -3.35
CA TYR A 41 3.18 9.87 -4.27
C TYR A 41 1.69 9.54 -4.12
N THR A 42 1.20 9.42 -2.89
CA THR A 42 -0.21 9.24 -2.56
C THR A 42 -1.08 10.32 -3.21
N LYS A 43 -0.64 11.58 -3.13
CA LYS A 43 -1.28 12.72 -3.80
C LYS A 43 -1.27 12.62 -5.31
N ALA A 44 -0.14 12.26 -5.91
CA ALA A 44 -0.04 12.07 -7.35
C ALA A 44 -1.00 10.99 -7.88
N LEU A 45 -1.31 9.98 -7.05
CA LEU A 45 -2.28 8.93 -7.36
C LEU A 45 -3.74 9.33 -7.08
N GLY A 46 -3.99 10.47 -6.42
CA GLY A 46 -5.34 10.85 -5.97
C GLY A 46 -5.89 9.95 -4.86
N LEU A 47 -5.01 9.27 -4.12
CA LEU A 47 -5.37 8.32 -3.05
C LEU A 47 -5.25 8.92 -1.65
N GLU A 48 -5.28 10.25 -1.54
CA GLU A 48 -5.27 10.95 -0.26
C GLU A 48 -6.54 10.64 0.55
N LEU A 49 -6.36 10.54 1.87
CA LEU A 49 -7.43 10.38 2.85
C LEU A 49 -7.17 11.35 3.99
N ASP A 50 -8.05 12.34 4.15
CA ASP A 50 -7.96 13.29 5.26
C ASP A 50 -8.47 12.65 6.56
N LEU A 51 -7.56 12.47 7.52
CA LEU A 51 -7.84 12.00 8.87
C LEU A 51 -7.38 13.01 9.94
N MET A 52 -7.34 14.30 9.60
CA MET A 52 -6.96 15.39 10.50
C MET A 52 -7.82 15.41 11.76
N ALA A 53 -9.14 15.27 11.62
CA ALA A 53 -10.09 15.21 12.74
C ALA A 53 -9.86 14.01 13.68
N ARG A 54 -9.15 12.98 13.21
CA ARG A 54 -8.76 11.80 14.00
C ARG A 54 -7.31 11.88 14.52
N GLY A 55 -6.63 13.01 14.35
CA GLY A 55 -5.25 13.23 14.79
C GLY A 55 -4.18 12.50 13.98
N LEU A 56 -4.51 12.00 12.78
CA LEU A 56 -3.59 11.24 11.94
C LEU A 56 -3.00 12.06 10.79
N GLY A 57 -3.57 13.21 10.47
CA GLY A 57 -3.20 14.00 9.29
C GLY A 57 -3.74 13.41 7.99
N VAL A 58 -3.16 13.82 6.87
CA VAL A 58 -3.45 13.21 5.56
C VAL A 58 -2.71 11.87 5.44
N ARG A 59 -3.42 10.82 5.04
CA ARG A 59 -2.91 9.45 4.85
C ARG A 59 -3.24 8.94 3.46
N CYS A 60 -2.82 7.72 3.16
CA CYS A 60 -3.24 7.01 1.96
C CYS A 60 -4.51 6.19 2.25
N GLN A 61 -5.44 6.18 1.29
CA GLN A 61 -6.55 5.23 1.28
C GLN A 61 -6.03 3.78 1.30
N ARG A 62 -6.84 2.84 1.79
CA ARG A 62 -6.47 1.42 1.72
C ARG A 62 -6.74 0.93 0.30
N PHE A 63 -5.73 0.40 -0.36
CA PHE A 63 -5.85 -0.16 -1.70
C PHE A 63 -4.84 -1.29 -1.93
N SER A 64 -5.04 -2.04 -3.01
CA SER A 64 -4.02 -2.89 -3.62
C SER A 64 -3.98 -2.65 -5.13
N ALA A 65 -2.82 -2.86 -5.75
CA ALA A 65 -2.64 -2.67 -7.17
C ALA A 65 -1.74 -3.76 -7.76
N LEU A 66 -2.08 -4.20 -8.97
CA LEU A 66 -1.19 -5.00 -9.83
C LEU A 66 -0.57 -4.05 -10.84
N ILE A 67 0.76 -3.98 -10.87
CA ILE A 67 1.51 -3.08 -11.74
C ILE A 67 2.47 -3.92 -12.57
N GLU A 68 2.41 -3.74 -13.88
CA GLU A 68 3.30 -4.38 -14.86
C GLU A 68 3.91 -3.30 -15.73
N ASP A 69 5.25 -3.24 -15.78
CA ASP A 69 6.02 -2.26 -16.56
C ASP A 69 5.56 -0.81 -16.37
N GLY A 70 5.28 -0.43 -15.12
CA GLY A 70 4.83 0.91 -14.75
C GLY A 70 3.34 1.19 -15.06
N VAL A 71 2.60 0.21 -15.57
CA VAL A 71 1.17 0.34 -15.88
C VAL A 71 0.33 -0.38 -14.83
N VAL A 72 -0.63 0.33 -14.24
CA VAL A 72 -1.61 -0.26 -13.31
C VAL A 72 -2.59 -1.14 -14.09
N LYS A 73 -2.53 -2.45 -13.89
CA LYS A 73 -3.43 -3.44 -14.52
C LYS A 73 -4.69 -3.70 -13.71
N LYS A 74 -4.57 -3.64 -12.38
CA LYS A 74 -5.67 -3.76 -11.42
C LYS A 74 -5.49 -2.74 -10.31
N LEU A 75 -6.58 -2.16 -9.86
CA LEU A 75 -6.61 -1.23 -8.73
C LEU A 75 -7.86 -1.54 -7.91
N ASN A 76 -7.67 -1.93 -6.66
CA ASN A 76 -8.74 -2.28 -5.73
C ASN A 76 -8.71 -1.29 -4.57
N ILE A 77 -9.57 -0.28 -4.59
CA ILE A 77 -9.67 0.75 -3.55
C ILE A 77 -10.79 0.37 -2.59
N GLU A 78 -10.52 0.42 -1.30
CA GLU A 78 -11.50 0.12 -0.26
C GLU A 78 -12.49 1.27 -0.06
N ALA A 79 -13.73 0.91 0.29
CA ALA A 79 -14.64 1.88 0.88
C ALA A 79 -14.12 2.35 2.26
N PRO A 80 -14.53 3.54 2.74
CA PRO A 80 -14.05 4.07 4.02
C PRO A 80 -14.23 3.08 5.18
N GLY A 81 -13.12 2.72 5.83
CA GLY A 81 -13.11 1.80 6.98
C GLY A 81 -13.27 0.32 6.64
N LYS A 82 -13.29 -0.06 5.35
CA LYS A 82 -13.42 -1.46 4.91
C LYS A 82 -12.08 -2.14 4.63
N TYR A 83 -12.16 -3.45 4.52
CA TYR A 83 -11.11 -4.37 4.07
C TYR A 83 -11.78 -5.58 3.41
N GLU A 84 -12.20 -5.40 2.16
CA GLU A 84 -12.99 -6.36 1.40
C GLU A 84 -12.36 -6.69 0.03
N VAL A 85 -11.64 -5.75 -0.58
CA VAL A 85 -11.13 -5.87 -1.95
C VAL A 85 -9.61 -5.77 -2.07
N SER A 86 -8.92 -5.20 -1.09
CA SER A 86 -7.48 -4.95 -1.16
C SER A 86 -6.62 -6.09 -0.61
N GLY A 87 -7.23 -7.24 -0.26
CA GLY A 87 -6.55 -8.37 0.36
C GLY A 87 -5.59 -9.12 -0.57
N ALA A 88 -4.66 -9.87 0.03
CA ALA A 88 -3.70 -10.68 -0.71
C ALA A 88 -4.40 -11.81 -1.49
N GLU A 89 -5.51 -12.34 -0.97
CA GLU A 89 -6.35 -13.33 -1.63
C GLU A 89 -6.93 -12.78 -2.93
N THR A 90 -7.46 -11.54 -2.90
CA THR A 90 -7.94 -10.85 -4.10
C THR A 90 -6.82 -10.68 -5.12
N MET A 91 -5.64 -10.27 -4.68
CA MET A 91 -4.48 -10.13 -5.57
C MET A 91 -4.09 -11.47 -6.20
N LEU A 92 -4.02 -12.55 -5.42
CA LEU A 92 -3.65 -13.89 -5.90
C LEU A 92 -4.64 -14.48 -6.93
N GLN A 93 -5.91 -14.06 -6.89
CA GLN A 93 -6.94 -14.39 -7.88
C GLN A 93 -6.81 -13.55 -9.17
N GLN A 94 -6.20 -12.37 -9.07
CA GLN A 94 -5.97 -11.46 -10.20
C GLN A 94 -4.65 -11.74 -10.94
N LEU A 95 -3.75 -12.52 -10.34
CA LEU A 95 -2.57 -13.08 -11.00
C LEU A 95 -3.02 -14.27 -11.88
N VAL A 96 -3.36 -13.95 -13.13
CA VAL A 96 -3.68 -14.95 -14.17
C VAL A 96 -2.40 -15.42 -14.83
#